data_AF-A0A397J0G7-F1
#
_entry.id   AF-A0A397J0G7-F1
#
_cell.length_a   1.000
_cell.length_b   1.000
_cell.length_c   1.000
_cell.angle_alpha   90.00
_cell.angle_beta   90.00
_cell.angle_gamma   90.00
#
_symmetry.space_group_name_H-M   'P 1'
#
loop_
_entity.id
_entity.type
_entity.pdbx_description
1 polymer ?
#
loop_
_entity_poly.entity_id
_entity_poly.type
_entity_poly.pdbx_seq_one_letter_code
_entity_poly.pdbx_strand_id
1 'polypeptide(L)'
;MTFKFFDKLSQDFSELLNDKKEYNVVIEVDIRNLLLHIQLSYVIVHSTLINTKTVYELMVNDNELELKELSVKLESYLIESRDSWLRTHFSLVYRSIFDNIQFKDLKKFYNDIIVKYPKMIFDSRDFTSLQETALVSILKRDDLKVEEMKIWDYSSQCSSVIQCCLLFQYSSTSVF
;
A
#
# COMPACT_ATOMS: atom_id res chain seq x y z
N MET A 1 29.74 37.02 18.10
CA MET A 1 30.04 36.06 17.03
C MET A 1 28.77 35.93 16.18
N THR A 2 28.85 36.19 14.88
CA THR A 2 27.66 36.26 14.01
C THR A 2 27.51 34.93 13.29
N PHE A 3 26.47 34.16 13.61
CA PHE A 3 26.16 32.93 12.92
C PHE A 3 25.39 33.23 11.64
N LYS A 4 25.75 32.58 10.54
CA LYS A 4 25.09 32.71 9.25
C LYS A 4 24.42 31.37 8.95
N PHE A 5 23.09 31.36 8.89
CA PHE A 5 22.32 30.15 8.60
C PHE A 5 22.19 29.98 7.08
N PHE A 6 22.42 28.78 6.59
CA PHE A 6 22.33 28.44 5.16
C PHE A 6 21.32 27.32 4.97
N ASP A 7 20.06 27.68 4.73
CA ASP A 7 18.95 26.73 4.59
C ASP A 7 19.17 25.66 3.50
N LYS A 8 19.97 25.98 2.47
CA LYS A 8 20.26 25.10 1.34
C LYS A 8 21.34 24.04 1.61
N LEU A 9 22.09 24.15 2.70
CA LEU A 9 23.14 23.15 3.04
C LEU A 9 22.56 21.77 3.35
N SER A 10 21.31 21.69 3.76
CA SER A 10 20.59 20.42 3.93
C SER A 10 20.46 19.61 2.63
N GLN A 11 20.59 20.25 1.46
CA GLN A 11 20.30 19.65 0.16
C GLN A 11 21.55 19.41 -0.68
N ASP A 12 22.55 20.32 -0.61
CA ASP A 12 23.80 20.20 -1.36
C ASP A 12 24.97 20.82 -0.56
N PHE A 13 25.93 19.99 -0.18
CA PHE A 13 27.12 20.41 0.58
C PHE A 13 28.24 20.97 -0.30
N SER A 14 28.11 20.91 -1.63
CA SER A 14 29.17 21.31 -2.58
C SER A 14 29.46 22.81 -2.52
N GLU A 15 28.51 23.64 -2.09
CA GLU A 15 28.69 25.09 -1.93
C GLU A 15 29.71 25.46 -0.85
N LEU A 16 29.92 24.62 0.18
CA LEU A 16 30.97 24.83 1.19
C LEU A 16 32.38 24.66 0.63
N LEU A 17 32.52 23.83 -0.40
CA LEU A 17 33.82 23.47 -1.00
C LEU A 17 34.24 24.47 -2.09
N ASN A 18 33.31 25.30 -2.57
CA ASN A 18 33.53 26.21 -3.70
C ASN A 18 34.05 27.60 -3.30
N ASP A 19 34.04 27.93 -2.01
CA ASP A 19 34.57 29.21 -1.51
C ASP A 19 35.97 29.00 -0.92
N LYS A 20 36.90 29.93 -1.20
CA LYS A 20 38.30 29.87 -0.73
C LYS A 20 38.45 30.27 0.74
N LYS A 21 37.34 30.45 1.45
CA LYS A 21 37.32 30.88 2.85
C LYS A 21 37.16 29.66 3.75
N GLU A 22 38.04 29.56 4.74
CA GLU A 22 37.89 28.56 5.80
C GLU A 22 36.72 28.95 6.71
N TYR A 23 35.70 28.10 6.75
CA TYR A 23 34.57 28.23 7.65
C TYR A 23 34.68 27.18 8.75
N ASN A 24 34.54 27.60 10.01
CA ASN A 24 34.22 26.67 11.09
C ASN A 24 32.74 26.31 10.96
N VAL A 25 32.45 25.20 10.28
CA VAL A 25 31.09 24.72 10.08
C VAL A 25 30.74 23.80 11.24
N VAL A 26 29.72 24.19 12.02
CA VAL A 26 29.07 23.31 12.99
C VAL A 26 27.85 22.73 12.31
N ILE A 27 27.93 21.47 11.88
CA ILE A 27 26.79 20.76 11.30
C ILE A 27 26.06 20.07 12.46
N GLU A 28 24.93 20.64 12.84
CA GLU A 28 24.03 20.01 13.80
C GLU A 28 23.18 18.97 13.05
N VAL A 29 23.73 17.75 12.97
CA VAL A 29 23.01 16.61 12.39
C VAL A 29 22.24 15.94 13.52
N ASP A 30 20.93 15.79 13.35
CA ASP A 30 20.20 14.84 14.17
C ASP A 30 20.70 13.43 13.81
N ILE A 31 21.56 12.88 14.67
CA ILE A 31 22.18 11.55 14.51
C ILE A 31 21.11 10.47 14.28
N ARG A 32 19.91 10.65 14.85
CA ARG A 32 18.79 9.72 14.62
C ARG A 32 18.30 9.77 13.17
N ASN A 33 18.19 10.96 12.58
CA ASN A 33 17.74 11.10 11.18
C ASN A 33 18.76 10.53 10.19
N LEU A 34 20.06 10.72 10.43
CA LEU A 34 21.08 10.11 9.58
C LEU A 34 21.07 8.58 9.68
N LEU A 35 20.93 8.04 10.89
CA LEU A 35 20.83 6.60 11.11
C LEU A 35 19.58 6.02 10.44
N LEU A 36 18.42 6.68 10.60
CA LEU A 36 17.17 6.33 9.91
C LEU A 36 17.35 6.35 8.39
N HIS A 37 17.99 7.38 7.83
CA HIS A 37 18.19 7.49 6.39
C HIS A 37 19.12 6.39 5.84
N ILE A 38 20.19 6.05 6.57
CA ILE A 38 21.09 4.95 6.20
C ILE A 38 20.36 3.60 6.28
N GLN A 39 19.56 3.39 7.33
CA GLN A 39 18.74 2.18 7.49
C GLN A 39 17.73 2.05 6.35
N LEU A 40 17.01 3.13 6.03
CA LEU A 40 16.08 3.19 4.90
C LEU A 40 16.79 2.87 3.58
N SER A 41 17.92 3.52 3.31
CA SER A 41 18.70 3.29 2.09
C SER A 41 19.18 1.84 2.00
N TYR A 42 19.67 1.26 3.09
CA TYR A 42 20.12 -0.12 3.12
C TYR A 42 18.96 -1.08 2.86
N VAL A 43 17.83 -0.91 3.55
CA VAL A 43 16.66 -1.77 3.39
C VAL A 43 16.07 -1.64 1.99
N ILE A 44 16.02 -0.43 1.41
CA ILE A 44 15.53 -0.25 0.03
C ILE A 44 16.46 -0.97 -0.96
N VAL A 45 17.77 -0.74 -0.89
CA VAL A 45 18.74 -1.43 -1.76
C VAL A 45 18.64 -2.94 -1.59
N HIS A 46 18.54 -3.42 -0.35
CA HIS A 46 18.37 -4.85 -0.08
C HIS A 46 17.04 -5.38 -0.63
N SER A 47 15.92 -4.67 -0.43
CA SER A 47 14.59 -5.05 -0.91
C SER A 47 14.54 -5.18 -2.44
N THR A 48 15.25 -4.31 -3.17
CA THR A 48 15.36 -4.42 -4.64
C THR A 48 16.09 -5.67 -5.11
N LEU A 49 16.93 -6.27 -4.25
CA LEU A 49 17.62 -7.55 -4.51
C LEU A 49 16.79 -8.78 -4.09
N ILE A 50 15.81 -8.62 -3.19
CA ILE A 50 15.04 -9.73 -2.61
C ILE A 50 13.75 -9.98 -3.41
N ASN A 51 13.16 -11.17 -3.23
CA ASN A 51 11.86 -11.54 -3.77
C ASN A 51 10.73 -10.57 -3.32
N THR A 52 9.71 -10.40 -4.15
CA THR A 52 8.57 -9.47 -3.89
C THR A 52 7.81 -9.79 -2.62
N LYS A 53 7.67 -11.07 -2.26
CA LYS A 53 6.92 -11.49 -1.06
C LYS A 53 7.59 -10.95 0.21
N THR A 54 8.92 -11.01 0.29
CA THR A 54 9.67 -10.47 1.42
C THR A 54 9.58 -8.96 1.48
N VAL A 55 9.59 -8.26 0.33
CA VAL A 55 9.37 -6.80 0.30
C VAL A 55 8.01 -6.44 0.89
N TYR A 56 6.97 -7.16 0.50
CA TYR A 56 5.63 -6.99 1.05
C TYR A 56 5.56 -7.31 2.56
N GLU A 57 6.19 -8.41 3.00
CA GLU A 57 6.22 -8.76 4.43
C GLU A 57 6.94 -7.69 5.26
N LEU A 58 8.04 -7.11 4.76
CA LEU A 58 8.72 -5.98 5.40
C LEU A 58 7.81 -4.75 5.48
N MET A 59 7.08 -4.43 4.41
CA MET A 59 6.16 -3.30 4.36
C MET A 59 5.03 -3.43 5.41
N VAL A 60 4.46 -4.63 5.56
CA VAL A 60 3.31 -4.88 6.47
C VAL A 60 3.75 -5.06 7.93
N ASN A 61 4.92 -5.63 8.18
CA ASN A 61 5.41 -5.92 9.53
C ASN A 61 6.15 -4.74 10.20
N ASP A 62 6.12 -3.54 9.60
CA ASP A 62 6.85 -2.35 10.06
C ASP A 62 6.42 -1.80 11.44
N ASN A 63 5.46 -2.47 12.10
CA ASN A 63 5.08 -2.19 13.49
C ASN A 63 6.24 -2.42 14.47
N GLU A 64 7.27 -3.19 14.12
CA GLU A 64 8.43 -3.42 14.99
C GLU A 64 9.51 -2.33 14.89
N LEU A 65 9.57 -1.57 13.79
CA LEU A 65 10.68 -0.64 13.52
C LEU A 65 10.26 0.84 13.51
N GLU A 66 8.96 1.15 13.63
CA GLU A 66 8.40 2.51 13.54
C GLU A 66 8.76 3.27 12.23
N LEU A 67 9.19 2.59 11.17
CA LEU A 67 9.71 3.22 9.95
C LEU A 67 8.60 3.55 8.93
N LYS A 68 7.62 4.37 9.33
CA LYS A 68 6.51 4.78 8.42
C LYS A 68 6.99 5.24 7.03
N GLU A 69 8.13 5.94 6.95
CA GLU A 69 8.71 6.38 5.67
C GLU A 69 9.20 5.21 4.80
N LEU A 70 9.70 4.13 5.40
CA LEU A 70 10.07 2.91 4.69
C LEU A 70 8.83 2.28 4.06
N SER A 71 7.79 2.08 4.87
CA SER A 71 6.54 1.47 4.43
C SER A 71 5.96 2.20 3.21
N VAL A 72 5.95 3.53 3.23
CA VAL A 72 5.51 4.36 2.08
C VAL A 72 6.38 4.14 0.84
N LYS A 73 7.71 4.12 0.98
CA LYS A 73 8.61 3.88 -0.17
C LYS A 73 8.44 2.47 -0.74
N LEU A 74 8.25 1.47 0.11
CA LEU A 74 8.00 0.08 -0.31
C LEU A 74 6.63 -0.06 -0.98
N GLU A 75 5.62 0.63 -0.50
CA GLU A 75 4.29 0.70 -1.13
C GLU A 75 4.40 1.23 -2.57
N SER A 76 5.07 2.38 -2.77
CA SER A 76 5.29 2.93 -4.11
C SER A 76 6.07 1.98 -5.00
N TYR A 77 7.15 1.37 -4.48
CA TYR A 77 7.95 0.38 -5.23
C TYR A 77 7.12 -0.82 -5.68
N LEU A 78 6.28 -1.38 -4.80
CA LEU A 78 5.43 -2.52 -5.15
C LEU A 78 4.44 -2.17 -6.25
N ILE A 79 3.84 -0.97 -6.21
CA ILE A 79 2.89 -0.51 -7.23
C ILE A 79 3.58 -0.28 -8.57
N GLU A 80 4.71 0.40 -8.58
CA GLU A 80 5.40 0.81 -9.82
C GLU A 80 6.15 -0.34 -10.49
N SER A 81 6.77 -1.21 -9.69
CA SER A 81 7.71 -2.22 -10.21
C SER A 81 7.19 -3.66 -10.12
N ARG A 82 6.17 -3.92 -9.30
CA ARG A 82 5.71 -5.29 -8.97
C ARG A 82 4.20 -5.46 -9.11
N ASP A 83 3.56 -4.68 -9.98
CA ASP A 83 2.11 -4.68 -10.20
C ASP A 83 1.55 -6.08 -10.56
N SER A 84 2.26 -6.85 -11.39
CA SER A 84 1.88 -8.20 -11.78
C SER A 84 1.82 -9.16 -10.59
N TRP A 85 2.75 -9.02 -9.65
CA TRP A 85 2.73 -9.79 -8.40
C TRP A 85 1.54 -9.37 -7.53
N LEU A 86 1.28 -8.06 -7.39
CA LEU A 86 0.13 -7.53 -6.66
C LEU A 86 -1.21 -8.04 -7.23
N ARG A 87 -1.32 -8.14 -8.56
CA ARG A 87 -2.53 -8.67 -9.23
C ARG A 87 -2.73 -10.17 -8.97
N THR A 88 -1.65 -10.95 -9.02
CA THR A 88 -1.70 -12.42 -8.81
C THR A 88 -1.90 -12.79 -7.33
N HIS A 89 -1.58 -11.89 -6.40
CA HIS A 89 -1.68 -12.09 -4.96
C HIS A 89 -2.73 -11.17 -4.33
N PHE A 90 -3.81 -10.85 -5.06
CA PHE A 90 -4.85 -9.91 -4.63
C PHE A 90 -5.36 -10.23 -3.22
N SER A 91 -5.83 -11.46 -2.98
CA SER A 91 -6.45 -11.80 -1.70
C SER A 91 -5.51 -11.66 -0.51
N LEU A 92 -4.25 -12.04 -0.68
CA LEU A 92 -3.21 -11.92 0.34
C LEU A 92 -3.00 -10.45 0.74
N VAL A 93 -2.82 -9.58 -0.26
CA VAL A 93 -2.47 -8.18 -0.03
C VAL A 93 -3.69 -7.40 0.42
N TYR A 94 -4.84 -7.57 -0.25
CA TYR A 94 -6.07 -6.87 0.05
C TYR A 94 -6.54 -7.14 1.48
N ARG A 95 -6.41 -8.39 1.96
CA ARG A 95 -6.70 -8.77 3.35
C ARG A 95 -5.90 -7.95 4.37
N SER A 96 -4.61 -7.74 4.13
CA SER A 96 -3.74 -7.04 5.09
C SER A 96 -3.94 -5.52 5.08
N ILE A 97 -4.32 -4.96 3.92
CA ILE A 97 -4.53 -3.52 3.80
C ILE A 97 -5.96 -3.09 4.10
N PHE A 98 -6.96 -3.98 4.05
CA PHE A 98 -8.38 -3.63 4.10
C PHE A 98 -8.72 -2.65 5.24
N ASP A 99 -8.36 -3.02 6.47
CA ASP A 99 -8.58 -2.19 7.67
C ASP A 99 -7.42 -1.22 7.97
N ASN A 100 -6.34 -1.27 7.19
CA ASN A 100 -5.15 -0.47 7.45
C ASN A 100 -5.27 0.93 6.82
N ILE A 101 -5.24 1.97 7.64
CA ILE A 101 -5.36 3.37 7.20
C ILE A 101 -4.09 3.92 6.52
N GLN A 102 -2.96 3.22 6.64
CA GLN A 102 -1.66 3.68 6.14
C GLN A 102 -1.50 3.46 4.63
N PHE A 103 -1.95 2.32 4.11
CA PHE A 103 -1.74 1.90 2.72
C PHE A 103 -2.76 2.50 1.74
N LYS A 104 -2.79 3.83 1.65
CA LYS A 104 -3.78 4.55 0.84
C LYS A 104 -3.57 4.36 -0.66
N ASP A 105 -2.33 4.30 -1.12
CA ASP A 105 -2.02 4.18 -2.54
C ASP A 105 -2.29 2.76 -3.03
N LEU A 106 -1.99 1.73 -2.23
CA LEU A 106 -2.33 0.34 -2.49
C LEU A 106 -3.85 0.14 -2.51
N LYS A 107 -4.58 0.78 -1.57
CA LYS A 107 -6.05 0.79 -1.58
C LYS A 107 -6.60 1.39 -2.88
N LYS A 108 -6.06 2.53 -3.31
CA LYS A 108 -6.46 3.18 -4.56
C LYS A 108 -6.16 2.29 -5.76
N PHE A 109 -4.96 1.70 -5.82
CA PHE A 109 -4.57 0.74 -6.85
C PHE A 109 -5.54 -0.42 -6.97
N TYR A 110 -5.93 -1.05 -5.86
CA TYR A 110 -6.88 -2.16 -5.90
C TYR A 110 -8.31 -1.72 -6.22
N ASN A 111 -8.76 -0.56 -5.73
CA ASN A 111 -10.05 0.00 -6.12
C ASN A 111 -10.14 0.19 -7.65
N ASP A 112 -9.10 0.71 -8.28
CA ASP A 112 -9.05 0.85 -9.73
C ASP A 112 -9.10 -0.50 -10.46
N ILE A 113 -8.43 -1.53 -9.92
CA ILE A 113 -8.47 -2.89 -10.47
C ILE A 113 -9.86 -3.51 -10.34
N ILE A 114 -10.51 -3.37 -9.18
CA ILE A 114 -11.84 -3.91 -8.91
C ILE A 114 -12.86 -3.34 -9.91
N VAL A 115 -12.78 -2.03 -10.20
CA VAL A 115 -13.70 -1.37 -11.16
C VAL A 115 -13.40 -1.75 -12.60
N LYS A 116 -12.11 -1.75 -12.99
CA LYS A 116 -11.70 -1.99 -14.39
C LYS A 116 -11.75 -3.47 -14.78
N TYR A 117 -11.39 -4.35 -13.86
CA TYR A 117 -11.19 -5.78 -14.09
C TYR A 117 -11.82 -6.65 -12.98
N PRO A 118 -13.10 -6.46 -12.63
CA PRO A 118 -13.74 -7.17 -11.53
C PRO A 118 -13.66 -8.69 -11.65
N LYS A 119 -13.84 -9.23 -12.87
CA LYS A 119 -13.73 -10.68 -13.13
C LYS A 119 -12.36 -11.26 -12.77
N MET A 120 -11.28 -10.51 -12.99
CA MET A 120 -9.92 -10.96 -12.62
C MET A 120 -9.80 -11.24 -11.12
N ILE A 121 -10.55 -10.49 -10.31
CA ILE A 121 -10.58 -10.65 -8.86
C ILE A 121 -11.50 -11.82 -8.47
N PHE A 122 -12.72 -11.82 -8.99
CA PHE A 122 -13.72 -12.84 -8.66
C PHE A 122 -13.36 -14.25 -9.14
N ASP A 123 -12.71 -14.37 -10.30
CA ASP A 123 -12.25 -15.65 -10.86
C ASP A 123 -10.93 -16.13 -10.20
N SER A 124 -10.34 -15.35 -9.29
CA SER A 124 -9.12 -15.76 -8.60
C SER A 124 -9.39 -16.92 -7.65
N ARG A 125 -8.47 -17.90 -7.61
CA ARG A 125 -8.59 -19.08 -6.74
C ARG A 125 -8.73 -18.75 -5.26
N ASP A 126 -8.20 -17.60 -4.86
CA ASP A 126 -8.08 -17.21 -3.47
C ASP A 126 -9.15 -16.18 -3.09
N PHE A 127 -10.10 -15.85 -3.97
CA PHE A 127 -11.12 -14.83 -3.72
C PHE A 127 -11.93 -15.12 -2.45
N THR A 128 -12.33 -16.39 -2.27
CA THR A 128 -13.11 -16.86 -1.11
C THR A 128 -12.32 -16.84 0.21
N SER A 129 -11.01 -16.58 0.18
CA SER A 129 -10.17 -16.45 1.38
C SER A 129 -10.18 -15.05 2.01
N LEU A 130 -10.80 -14.07 1.34
CA LEU A 130 -10.98 -12.73 1.87
C LEU A 130 -11.89 -12.73 3.10
N GLN A 131 -11.68 -11.76 3.99
CA GLN A 131 -12.57 -11.54 5.11
C GLN A 131 -13.97 -11.15 4.61
N GLU A 132 -15.01 -11.57 5.34
CA GLU A 132 -16.40 -11.32 4.98
C GLU A 132 -16.71 -9.82 4.82
N THR A 133 -16.18 -8.98 5.69
CA THR A 133 -16.31 -7.51 5.61
C THR A 133 -15.72 -6.95 4.32
N ALA A 134 -14.55 -7.45 3.91
CA ALA A 134 -13.89 -7.10 2.67
C ALA A 134 -14.72 -7.55 1.45
N LEU A 135 -15.20 -8.80 1.45
CA LEU A 135 -16.06 -9.34 0.40
C LEU A 135 -17.34 -8.52 0.23
N VAL A 136 -18.04 -8.25 1.33
CA VAL A 136 -19.26 -7.42 1.34
C VAL A 136 -18.97 -6.02 0.81
N SER A 137 -17.83 -5.41 1.17
CA SER A 137 -17.45 -4.09 0.66
C SER A 137 -17.22 -4.07 -0.86
N ILE A 138 -16.67 -5.15 -1.42
CA ILE A 138 -16.44 -5.29 -2.86
C ILE A 138 -17.78 -5.51 -3.57
N LEU A 139 -18.60 -6.45 -3.09
CA LEU A 139 -19.87 -6.84 -3.72
C LEU A 139 -20.95 -5.75 -3.68
N LYS A 140 -20.87 -4.81 -2.72
CA LYS A 140 -21.79 -3.68 -2.58
C LYS A 140 -21.53 -2.52 -3.54
N ARG A 141 -20.44 -2.56 -4.29
CA ARG A 141 -20.06 -1.48 -5.20
C ARG A 141 -21.02 -1.43 -6.38
N ASP A 142 -21.57 -0.25 -6.63
CA ASP A 142 -22.44 0.07 -7.77
C ASP A 142 -21.65 0.27 -9.07
N ASP A 143 -20.35 0.56 -8.97
CA ASP A 143 -19.45 0.81 -10.10
C ASP A 143 -18.82 -0.46 -10.72
N LEU A 144 -19.21 -1.66 -10.26
CA LEU A 144 -18.73 -2.92 -10.83
C LEU A 144 -19.29 -3.15 -12.23
N LYS A 145 -18.40 -3.35 -13.20
CA LYS A 145 -18.76 -3.71 -14.58
C LYS A 145 -19.04 -5.20 -14.75
N VAL A 146 -19.94 -5.75 -13.92
CA VAL A 146 -20.37 -7.17 -13.94
C VAL A 146 -21.89 -7.24 -13.85
N GLU A 147 -22.49 -8.17 -14.58
CA GLU A 147 -23.92 -8.47 -14.48
C GLU A 147 -24.29 -8.97 -13.09
N GLU A 148 -25.41 -8.50 -12.54
CA GLU A 148 -25.88 -8.87 -11.20
C GLU A 148 -25.99 -10.39 -11.01
N MET A 149 -26.47 -11.12 -12.03
CA MET A 149 -26.55 -12.58 -12.00
C MET A 149 -25.20 -13.25 -11.72
N LYS A 150 -24.10 -12.71 -12.25
CA LYS A 150 -22.75 -13.23 -11.96
C LYS A 150 -22.29 -12.86 -10.55
N ILE A 151 -22.70 -11.70 -10.04
CA ILE A 151 -22.43 -11.31 -8.64
C ILE A 151 -23.10 -12.32 -7.69
N TRP A 152 -24.32 -12.77 -8.00
CA TRP A 152 -24.99 -13.85 -7.26
C TRP A 152 -24.21 -15.17 -7.32
N ASP A 153 -23.69 -15.56 -8.49
CA ASP A 153 -22.86 -16.77 -8.63
C ASP A 153 -21.59 -16.68 -7.76
N TYR A 154 -20.90 -15.55 -7.74
CA TYR A 154 -19.73 -15.35 -6.88
C TYR A 154 -20.09 -15.32 -5.39
N SER A 155 -21.21 -14.70 -5.02
CA SER A 155 -21.69 -14.69 -3.64
C SER A 155 -22.04 -16.09 -3.14
N SER A 156 -22.55 -16.97 -4.00
CA SER A 156 -22.90 -18.35 -3.63
C SER A 156 -21.69 -19.23 -3.31
N GLN A 157 -20.51 -18.84 -3.80
CA GLN A 157 -19.23 -19.51 -3.51
C GLN A 157 -18.61 -19.05 -2.20
N CYS A 158 -19.10 -17.95 -1.63
CA CYS A 158 -18.64 -17.42 -0.36
C CYS A 158 -19.45 -18.01 0.81
N SER A 159 -18.95 -17.88 2.05
CA SER A 159 -19.64 -18.36 3.27
C SER A 159 -21.13 -17.97 3.30
N SER A 160 -21.97 -18.83 3.87
CA SER A 160 -23.44 -18.68 3.91
C SER A 160 -23.93 -17.34 4.51
N VAL A 161 -23.16 -16.70 5.37
CA VAL A 161 -23.52 -15.43 6.03
C VAL A 161 -23.58 -14.26 5.02
N ILE A 162 -22.70 -14.25 4.00
CA ILE A 162 -22.68 -13.23 2.94
C ILE A 162 -23.96 -13.31 2.10
N GLN A 163 -24.37 -14.54 1.77
CA GLN A 163 -25.58 -14.79 1.00
C GLN A 163 -26.83 -14.29 1.73
N CYS A 164 -26.94 -14.50 3.04
CA CYS A 164 -28.02 -13.93 3.85
C CYS A 164 -27.99 -12.40 3.85
N CYS A 165 -26.82 -11.78 4.04
CA CYS A 165 -26.71 -10.31 4.11
C CYS A 165 -27.11 -9.61 2.81
N LEU A 166 -26.72 -10.15 1.65
CA LEU A 166 -27.10 -9.57 0.35
C LEU A 166 -28.59 -9.78 0.03
N LEU A 167 -29.17 -10.93 0.39
CA LEU A 167 -30.61 -11.17 0.22
C LEU A 167 -31.48 -10.16 1.00
N PHE A 168 -31.07 -9.76 2.21
CA PHE A 168 -31.81 -8.74 2.98
C PHE A 168 -31.68 -7.32 2.41
N GLN A 169 -30.56 -6.98 1.77
CA GLN A 169 -30.37 -5.65 1.18
C GLN A 169 -31.08 -5.50 -0.16
N TYR A 170 -31.04 -6.52 -1.03
CA TYR A 170 -31.71 -6.48 -2.33
C TYR A 170 -33.24 -6.68 -2.24
N SER A 171 -33.73 -7.40 -1.23
CA SER A 171 -35.18 -7.47 -0.95
C SER A 171 -35.77 -6.13 -0.47
N SER A 172 -34.94 -5.24 0.07
CA SER A 172 -35.37 -3.91 0.53
C SER A 172 -35.40 -2.86 -0.58
N THR A 173 -34.70 -3.06 -1.69
CA THR A 173 -34.71 -2.18 -2.88
C THR A 173 -35.70 -2.61 -3.97
N SER A 174 -36.33 -3.79 -3.85
CA SER A 174 -37.37 -4.29 -4.77
C SER A 174 -38.81 -3.91 -4.35
N VAL A 175 -38.95 -3.04 -3.34
CA VAL A 175 -40.24 -2.45 -2.97
C VAL A 175 -40.15 -0.94 -3.12
N PHE A 176 -40.08 -0.44 -4.35
CA PHE A 176 -40.64 0.84 -4.81
C PHE A 176 -40.56 0.93 -6.34
#